data_AF-A0A7C1YV55-F1
#
_entry.id   AF-A0A7C1YV55-F1
#
_cell.length_a   1.000
_cell.length_b   1.000
_cell.length_c   1.000
_cell.angle_alpha   90.00
_cell.angle_beta   90.00
_cell.angle_gamma   90.00
#
_symmetry.space_group_name_H-M   'P 1'
#
loop_
_entity.id
_entity.type
_entity.pdbx_description
1 polymer ?
#
loop_
_entity_poly.entity_id
_entity_poly.type
_entity_poly.pdbx_seq_one_letter_code
_entity_poly.pdbx_strand_id
1 'polypeptide(L)'
;VQRGADSRDIADKISNAGAIFVGSYTPVAVGDYWAGPSHTLPTGTRAKFASALTSNDFLKSISIVEYDSEMLASSTDDIVRLAEVEGLDAHARSVRIRQK
;
A
#
# COMPACT_ATOMS: atom_id res chain seq x y z
N VAL A 1 13.47 9.37 -20.32
CA VAL A 1 13.33 8.63 -21.60
C VAL A 1 13.35 9.64 -22.74
N GLN A 2 14.40 9.61 -23.56
CA GLN A 2 14.71 10.63 -24.58
C GLN A 2 14.97 9.95 -25.93
N ARG A 3 13.94 9.35 -26.53
CA ARG A 3 14.04 8.52 -27.75
C ARG A 3 13.06 8.96 -28.86
N GLY A 4 12.68 10.24 -28.89
CA GLY A 4 11.73 10.74 -29.89
C GLY A 4 10.35 10.08 -29.76
N ALA A 5 9.77 9.66 -30.89
CA ALA A 5 8.44 9.03 -30.95
C ALA A 5 8.31 7.80 -30.03
N ASP A 6 9.38 7.03 -29.87
CA ASP A 6 9.39 5.78 -29.07
C ASP A 6 9.41 6.03 -27.55
N SER A 7 9.52 7.29 -27.11
CA SER A 7 9.76 7.61 -25.69
C SER A 7 8.60 7.15 -24.79
N ARG A 8 7.36 7.22 -25.28
CA ARG A 8 6.19 6.79 -24.52
C ARG A 8 6.16 5.27 -24.37
N ASP A 9 6.33 4.54 -25.47
CA ASP A 9 6.34 3.08 -25.51
C ASP A 9 7.44 2.47 -24.63
N ILE A 10 8.60 3.13 -24.55
CA ILE A 10 9.68 2.72 -23.65
C ILE A 10 9.30 3.00 -22.19
N ALA A 11 8.73 4.18 -21.89
CA ALA A 11 8.32 4.53 -20.54
C ALA A 11 7.28 3.54 -19.98
N ASP A 12 6.33 3.10 -20.81
CA ASP A 12 5.27 2.15 -20.43
C ASP A 12 5.81 0.74 -20.09
N LYS A 13 7.04 0.42 -20.50
CA LYS A 13 7.70 -0.86 -20.18
C LYS A 13 8.49 -0.80 -18.86
N ILE A 14 8.63 0.36 -18.24
CA ILE A 14 9.42 0.54 -17.01
C ILE A 14 8.53 0.32 -15.79
N SER A 15 8.80 -0.74 -15.03
CA SER A 15 8.03 -1.06 -13.81
C SER A 15 8.63 -0.48 -12.52
N ASN A 16 9.93 -0.14 -12.51
CA ASN A 16 10.65 0.30 -11.33
C ASN A 16 11.32 1.67 -11.56
N ALA A 17 10.65 2.76 -11.17
CA ALA A 17 11.18 4.12 -11.24
C ALA A 17 10.52 5.01 -10.18
N GLY A 18 11.30 5.92 -9.56
CA GLY A 18 10.72 6.92 -8.66
C GLY A 18 9.93 7.99 -9.41
N ALA A 19 10.43 8.41 -10.57
CA ALA A 19 9.73 9.28 -11.53
C ALA A 19 10.27 9.00 -12.94
N ILE A 20 9.44 9.17 -13.96
CA ILE A 20 9.83 8.98 -15.37
C ILE A 20 9.63 10.29 -16.12
N PHE A 21 10.73 10.87 -16.59
CA PHE A 21 10.74 12.09 -17.40
C PHE A 21 10.75 11.71 -18.88
N VAL A 22 9.76 12.13 -19.68
CA VAL A 22 9.57 11.65 -21.06
C VAL A 22 9.67 12.80 -22.07
N GLY A 23 10.58 12.69 -23.03
CA GLY A 23 10.73 13.66 -24.13
C GLY A 23 11.62 14.87 -23.80
N SER A 24 12.16 15.50 -24.85
CA SER A 24 13.31 16.42 -24.73
C SER A 24 12.99 17.74 -24.03
N TYR A 25 11.71 18.05 -23.91
CA TYR A 25 11.20 19.22 -23.20
C TYR A 25 10.83 18.94 -21.74
N THR A 26 11.20 17.77 -21.21
CA THR A 26 10.93 17.38 -19.82
C THR A 26 12.27 17.10 -19.10
N PRO A 27 13.12 18.13 -18.90
CA PRO A 27 14.36 17.97 -18.15
C PRO A 27 14.05 17.71 -16.67
N VAL A 28 14.99 17.07 -15.97
CA VAL A 28 14.84 16.69 -14.55
C VAL A 28 14.45 17.90 -13.67
N ALA A 29 15.03 19.07 -13.93
CA ALA A 29 14.74 20.31 -13.21
C ALA A 29 13.25 20.71 -13.25
N VAL A 30 12.50 20.36 -14.30
CA VAL A 30 11.05 20.62 -14.34
C VAL A 30 10.33 19.82 -13.24
N GLY A 31 10.71 18.57 -13.00
CA GLY A 31 10.14 17.76 -11.92
C GLY A 31 10.63 18.19 -10.55
N ASP A 32 11.89 18.63 -10.45
CA ASP A 32 12.45 19.04 -9.17
C ASP A 32 11.85 20.34 -8.62
N TYR A 33 11.34 21.22 -9.50
CA TYR A 33 10.97 22.57 -9.11
C TYR A 33 9.57 23.03 -9.52
N TRP A 34 8.97 22.49 -10.60
CA TRP A 34 7.79 23.13 -11.21
C TRP A 34 6.61 22.20 -11.46
N ALA A 35 6.84 20.96 -11.88
CA ALA A 35 5.78 20.08 -12.40
C ALA A 35 4.76 19.66 -11.34
N GLY A 36 5.12 19.73 -10.04
CA GLY A 36 4.23 19.41 -8.92
C GLY A 36 4.58 18.14 -8.13
N PRO A 37 4.95 17.00 -8.76
CA PRO A 37 5.35 15.80 -8.01
C PRO A 37 6.52 16.06 -7.06
N SER A 38 6.55 15.34 -5.94
CA SER A 38 7.69 15.45 -5.01
C SER A 38 8.96 14.91 -5.66
N HIS A 39 10.07 15.65 -5.50
CA HIS A 39 11.41 15.17 -5.87
C HIS A 39 12.07 14.31 -4.78
N THR A 40 11.37 14.04 -3.68
CA THR A 40 11.83 13.10 -2.65
C THR A 40 11.52 11.69 -3.13
N LEU A 41 12.47 11.13 -3.88
CA LEU A 41 12.32 9.87 -4.60
C LEU A 41 13.07 8.71 -3.91
N PRO A 42 12.62 7.45 -4.10
CA PRO A 42 13.32 6.28 -3.60
C PRO A 42 14.67 6.07 -4.31
N THR A 43 15.76 6.03 -3.54
CA THR A 43 17.13 5.78 -4.01
C THR A 43 17.64 4.40 -3.58
N GLY A 44 18.78 3.96 -4.11
CA GLY A 44 19.39 2.68 -3.73
C GLY A 44 18.55 1.47 -4.13
N THR A 45 17.99 1.47 -5.36
CA THR A 45 17.14 0.39 -5.91
C THR A 45 15.78 0.22 -5.22
N ARG A 46 15.41 1.14 -4.32
CA ARG A 46 14.15 1.06 -3.56
C ARG A 46 12.89 1.31 -4.40
N ALA A 47 13.02 1.86 -5.61
CA ALA A 47 11.91 2.00 -6.56
C ALA A 47 11.24 0.66 -6.96
N LYS A 48 11.78 -0.49 -6.52
CA LYS A 48 11.15 -1.81 -6.62
C LYS A 48 9.99 -2.04 -5.64
N PHE A 49 9.93 -1.28 -4.54
CA PHE A 49 8.94 -1.49 -3.48
C PHE A 49 8.51 -0.20 -2.76
N ALA A 50 9.15 0.94 -3.02
CA ALA A 50 8.82 2.24 -2.47
C ALA A 50 8.44 3.22 -3.58
N SER A 51 7.55 4.15 -3.23
CA SER A 51 7.07 5.21 -4.11
C SER A 51 7.79 6.54 -3.82
N ALA A 52 7.59 7.53 -4.71
CA ALA A 52 7.88 8.93 -4.40
C ALA A 52 7.07 9.40 -3.18
N LEU A 53 7.58 10.38 -2.44
CA LEU A 53 6.86 10.99 -1.33
C LEU A 53 5.54 11.63 -1.82
N THR A 54 4.47 11.36 -1.10
CA THR A 54 3.12 11.88 -1.32
C THR A 54 2.52 12.41 -0.01
N SER A 55 1.36 13.04 -0.08
CA SER A 55 0.60 13.39 1.12
C SER A 55 0.22 12.17 1.97
N ASN A 56 0.09 10.99 1.36
CA ASN A 56 -0.29 9.76 2.06
C ASN A 56 0.79 9.30 3.05
N ASP A 57 2.05 9.65 2.83
CA ASP A 57 3.14 9.34 3.76
C ASP A 57 3.03 10.11 5.09
N PHE A 58 2.20 11.15 5.13
CA PHE A 58 1.88 11.94 6.33
C PHE A 58 0.52 11.57 6.94
N LEU A 59 -0.20 10.62 6.35
CA LEU A 59 -1.46 10.11 6.87
C LEU A 59 -1.22 8.79 7.62
N LYS A 60 -2.09 8.50 8.60
CA LYS A 60 -2.17 7.20 9.25
C LYS A 60 -3.54 6.58 8.94
N SER A 61 -3.54 5.39 8.35
CA SER A 61 -4.76 4.60 8.19
C SER A 61 -5.09 3.84 9.48
N ILE A 62 -6.36 3.89 9.90
CA ILE A 62 -6.86 3.21 11.10
C ILE A 62 -8.12 2.43 10.71
N SER A 63 -8.14 1.12 10.95
CA SER A 63 -9.33 0.30 10.75
C SER A 63 -10.25 0.38 11.98
N ILE A 64 -11.54 0.60 11.74
CA ILE A 64 -12.58 0.52 12.76
C ILE A 64 -13.35 -0.78 12.50
N VAL A 65 -13.48 -1.62 13.53
CA VAL A 65 -14.19 -2.91 13.45
C VAL A 65 -15.24 -2.94 14.55
N GLU A 66 -16.49 -3.17 14.15
CA GLU A 66 -17.65 -3.23 15.05
C GLU A 66 -18.46 -4.49 14.74
N TYR A 67 -18.88 -5.19 15.79
CA TYR A 67 -19.66 -6.43 15.73
C TYR A 67 -20.83 -6.33 16.69
N ASP A 68 -22.02 -6.65 16.22
CA ASP A 68 -23.14 -6.95 17.11
C ASP A 68 -23.12 -8.43 17.55
N SER A 69 -24.10 -8.80 18.39
CA SER A 69 -24.20 -10.17 18.90
C SER A 69 -24.52 -11.21 17.82
N GLU A 70 -25.29 -10.86 16.80
CA GLU A 70 -25.70 -11.78 15.74
C GLU A 70 -24.53 -12.05 14.80
N MET A 71 -23.79 -11.02 14.41
CA MET A 71 -22.56 -11.12 13.62
C MET A 71 -21.48 -11.95 14.34
N LEU A 72 -21.33 -11.78 15.66
CA LEU A 72 -20.36 -12.56 16.42
C LEU A 72 -20.80 -14.02 16.51
N ALA A 73 -22.10 -14.26 16.77
CA ALA A 73 -22.65 -15.61 16.84
C ALA A 73 -22.47 -16.35 15.51
N SER A 74 -22.72 -15.71 14.36
CA SER A 74 -22.59 -16.35 13.04
C SER A 74 -21.16 -16.80 12.69
N SER A 75 -20.15 -16.16 13.28
CA SER A 75 -18.74 -16.39 12.95
C SER A 75 -17.96 -17.10 14.06
N THR A 76 -18.61 -17.41 15.18
CA THR A 76 -17.90 -17.86 16.39
C THR A 76 -17.18 -19.18 16.20
N ASP A 77 -17.84 -20.18 15.62
CA ASP A 77 -17.25 -21.50 15.48
C ASP A 77 -15.99 -21.46 14.60
N ASP A 78 -16.00 -20.65 13.53
CA ASP A 78 -14.84 -20.46 12.66
C ASP A 78 -13.70 -19.73 13.38
N ILE A 79 -13.99 -18.64 14.10
CA ILE A 79 -12.96 -17.87 14.83
C ILE A 79 -12.33 -18.75 15.92
N VAL A 80 -13.14 -19.49 16.66
CA VAL A 80 -12.69 -20.40 17.71
C VAL A 80 -11.84 -21.51 17.12
N ARG A 81 -12.28 -22.12 16.01
CA ARG A 81 -11.54 -23.18 15.33
C ARG A 81 -10.17 -22.70 14.86
N LEU A 82 -10.09 -21.51 14.25
CA LEU A 82 -8.82 -20.92 13.84
C LEU A 82 -7.91 -20.69 15.04
N ALA A 83 -8.43 -20.08 16.11
CA ALA A 83 -7.66 -19.83 17.32
C ALA A 83 -7.14 -21.12 17.98
N GLU A 84 -7.92 -22.21 17.98
CA GLU A 84 -7.48 -23.50 18.53
C GLU A 84 -6.43 -24.19 17.67
N VAL A 85 -6.55 -24.13 16.34
CA VAL A 85 -5.53 -24.67 15.42
C VAL A 85 -4.20 -23.94 15.58
N GLU A 86 -4.23 -22.65 15.88
CA GLU A 86 -3.05 -21.83 16.17
C GLU A 86 -2.53 -22.00 17.62
N GLY A 87 -3.22 -22.75 18.48
CA GLY A 87 -2.86 -22.92 19.89
C GLY A 87 -3.09 -21.67 20.76
N LEU A 88 -3.95 -20.75 20.30
CA LEU A 88 -4.26 -19.47 20.96
C LEU A 88 -5.51 -19.57 21.84
N ASP A 89 -5.45 -20.38 22.91
CA ASP A 89 -6.62 -20.66 23.75
C ASP A 89 -7.29 -19.40 24.34
N ALA A 90 -6.50 -18.37 24.64
CA ALA A 90 -7.02 -17.10 25.16
C ALA A 90 -7.89 -16.35 24.13
N HIS A 91 -7.54 -16.44 22.84
CA HIS A 91 -8.33 -15.84 21.77
C HIS A 91 -9.66 -16.59 21.62
N ALA A 92 -9.63 -17.93 21.57
CA ALA A 92 -10.83 -18.76 21.54
C ALA A 92 -11.75 -18.49 22.74
N ARG A 93 -11.19 -18.44 23.95
CA ARG A 93 -11.95 -18.11 25.18
C ARG A 93 -12.57 -16.72 25.13
N SER A 94 -11.88 -15.73 24.55
CA SER A 94 -12.42 -14.37 24.42
C SER A 94 -13.70 -14.32 23.59
N VAL A 95 -13.86 -15.20 22.60
CA VAL A 95 -15.09 -15.32 21.82
C VAL A 95 -16.14 -16.13 22.58
N ARG A 96 -15.76 -17.31 23.10
CA ARG A 96 -16.67 -18.23 23.81
C ARG A 96 -17.39 -17.60 24.99
N ILE A 97 -16.73 -16.74 25.77
CA ILE A 97 -17.35 -16.07 26.93
C ILE A 97 -18.50 -15.12 26.54
N ARG A 98 -18.61 -14.76 25.26
CA ARG A 98 -19.66 -13.89 24.72
C ARG A 98 -20.80 -14.68 24.08
N GLN A 99 -20.65 -16.00 23.93
CA GLN A 99 -21.75 -16.88 23.56
C GLN A 99 -22.63 -17.10 24.79
N LYS A 100 -23.93 -16.87 24.62
CA LYS A 100 -24.95 -17.18 25.64
C LYS A 100 -25.47 -18.59 25.45
#